data_AF-A0A967JP70-F1
#
_entry.id   AF-A0A967JP70-F1
#
_cell.length_a   1.000
_cell.length_b   1.000
_cell.length_c   1.000
_cell.angle_alpha   90.00
_cell.angle_beta   90.00
_cell.angle_gamma   90.00
#
_symmetry.space_group_name_H-M   'P 1'
#
loop_
_entity.id
_entity.type
_entity.pdbx_description
1 polymer ?
#
loop_
_entity_poly.entity_id
_entity_poly.type
_entity_poly.pdbx_seq_one_letter_code
_entity_poly.pdbx_strand_id
1 'polypeptide(L)'
;AQKQIQDLAPLRSEFIQVNYAKAGDLASLIKAKENSLLSERGNVSIDERTNTLLVQDTAEKLADIRRLVNRLDIPVRQVLI
;
A
#
# COMPACT_ATOMS: atom_id res chain seq x y z
N ALA A 1 -12.11 -5.16 23.46
CA ALA A 1 -13.31 -4.71 22.71
C ALA A 1 -12.99 -4.28 21.27
N GLN A 2 -11.96 -3.45 21.01
CA GLN A 2 -11.65 -2.96 19.64
C GLN A 2 -11.22 -4.04 18.63
N LYS A 3 -10.61 -5.15 19.06
CA LYS A 3 -10.20 -6.25 18.17
C LYS A 3 -11.37 -6.93 17.45
N GLN A 4 -12.53 -7.06 18.09
CA GLN A 4 -13.70 -7.73 17.51
C GLN A 4 -14.41 -6.90 16.43
N ILE A 5 -14.24 -5.57 16.42
CA ILE A 5 -14.83 -4.70 15.38
C ILE A 5 -13.98 -4.77 14.10
N GLN A 6 -12.67 -4.91 14.22
CA GLN A 6 -11.77 -5.03 13.06
C GLN A 6 -11.99 -6.34 12.29
N ASP A 7 -12.45 -7.41 12.94
CA ASP A 7 -12.79 -8.69 12.29
C ASP A 7 -14.12 -8.66 11.50
N LEU A 8 -14.99 -7.70 11.77
CA LEU A 8 -16.30 -7.57 11.10
C LEU A 8 -16.29 -6.54 9.96
N ALA A 9 -15.21 -5.77 9.82
CA ALA A 9 -15.07 -4.84 8.71
C ALA A 9 -14.93 -5.60 7.38
N PRO A 10 -15.65 -5.20 6.31
CA PRO A 10 -15.53 -5.81 5.01
C PRO A 10 -14.17 -5.48 4.40
N LEU A 11 -13.45 -6.52 3.95
CA LEU A 11 -12.25 -6.36 3.14
C LEU A 11 -12.65 -5.82 1.77
N ARG A 12 -11.95 -4.80 1.31
CA ARG A 12 -12.10 -4.22 -0.02
C ARG A 12 -10.79 -4.36 -0.76
N SER A 13 -10.89 -4.52 -2.08
CA SER A 13 -9.73 -4.58 -2.95
C SER A 13 -9.64 -3.28 -3.76
N GLU A 14 -8.48 -2.64 -3.73
CA GLU A 14 -8.17 -1.47 -4.53
C GLU A 14 -6.90 -1.68 -5.35
N PHE A 15 -6.90 -1.11 -6.54
CA PHE A 15 -5.74 -1.04 -7.42
C PHE A 15 -5.13 0.35 -7.32
N ILE A 16 -3.84 0.41 -7.02
CA ILE A 16 -3.08 1.66 -6.90
C ILE A 16 -1.96 1.62 -7.92
N GLN A 17 -2.08 2.43 -8.97
CA GLN A 17 -1.04 2.57 -9.98
C GLN A 17 0.11 3.43 -9.45
N VAL A 18 1.33 2.99 -9.68
CA VAL A 18 2.57 3.67 -9.27
C VAL A 18 3.28 4.17 -10.52
N ASN A 19 3.69 5.44 -10.56
CA ASN A 19 4.15 6.08 -11.80
C ASN A 19 5.66 6.36 -11.80
N TYR A 20 6.22 6.81 -10.68
CA TYR A 20 7.61 7.22 -10.52
C TYR A 20 8.42 6.22 -9.69
N ALA A 21 7.81 5.64 -8.65
CA ALA A 21 8.44 4.62 -7.82
C ALA A 21 8.24 3.19 -8.37
N LYS A 22 9.02 2.23 -7.89
CA LYS A 22 8.77 0.81 -8.16
C LYS A 22 7.73 0.27 -7.18
N ALA A 23 6.69 -0.38 -7.70
CA ALA A 23 5.67 -1.02 -6.87
C ALA A 23 6.27 -2.09 -5.93
N GLY A 24 7.33 -2.79 -6.35
CA GLY A 24 8.13 -3.70 -5.51
C GLY A 24 8.60 -3.08 -4.19
N ASP A 25 9.21 -1.90 -4.28
CA ASP A 25 9.78 -1.20 -3.13
C ASP A 25 8.66 -0.71 -2.20
N LEU A 26 7.59 -0.14 -2.77
CA LEU A 26 6.43 0.33 -2.00
C LEU A 26 5.71 -0.82 -1.29
N ALA A 27 5.50 -1.96 -1.95
CA ALA A 27 4.89 -3.12 -1.32
C ALA A 27 5.72 -3.66 -0.16
N SER A 28 7.05 -3.62 -0.29
CA SER A 28 7.97 -4.03 0.78
C SER A 28 7.86 -3.12 1.99
N LEU A 29 7.71 -1.81 1.78
CA LEU A 29 7.44 -0.84 2.85
C LEU A 29 6.08 -1.08 3.52
N ILE A 30 5.04 -1.36 2.73
CA ILE A 30 3.69 -1.64 3.24
C ILE A 30 3.66 -2.94 4.08
N LYS A 31 4.43 -3.95 3.69
CA LYS A 31 4.57 -5.25 4.38
C LYS A 31 5.58 -5.23 5.54
N ALA A 32 6.33 -4.15 5.74
CA ALA A 32 7.41 -4.11 6.72
C ALA A 32 6.86 -4.36 8.14
N LYS A 33 7.36 -5.42 8.80
CA LYS A 33 6.82 -5.93 10.07
C LYS A 33 6.85 -4.94 11.23
N GLU A 34 7.77 -3.97 11.22
CA GLU A 34 7.88 -2.99 12.30
C GLU A 34 6.78 -1.90 12.25
N ASN A 35 6.19 -1.67 11.08
CA ASN A 35 5.10 -0.70 10.88
C ASN A 35 4.13 -1.21 9.80
N SER A 36 3.59 -2.42 9.99
CA SER A 36 2.64 -3.00 9.03
C SER A 36 1.45 -2.06 8.88
N LEU A 37 1.34 -1.43 7.71
CA LEU A 37 0.19 -0.60 7.36
C LEU A 37 -1.04 -1.46 7.07
N LEU A 38 -0.83 -2.75 6.81
CA LEU A 38 -1.89 -3.73 6.60
C LEU A 38 -2.51 -4.17 7.93
N SER A 39 -3.80 -4.47 7.90
CA SER A 39 -4.47 -5.20 8.99
C SER A 39 -4.03 -6.66 9.04
N GLU A 40 -4.41 -7.36 10.12
CA GLU A 40 -4.10 -8.78 10.32
C GLU A 40 -4.63 -9.70 9.20
N ARG A 41 -5.69 -9.27 8.51
CA ARG A 41 -6.32 -9.97 7.37
C ARG A 41 -6.02 -9.32 6.02
N GLY A 42 -5.21 -8.27 6.03
CA GLY A 42 -4.84 -7.51 4.85
C GLY A 42 -3.82 -8.24 3.99
N ASN A 43 -3.89 -8.06 2.68
CA ASN A 43 -2.92 -8.59 1.74
C ASN A 43 -2.52 -7.52 0.71
N VAL A 44 -1.28 -7.58 0.24
CA VAL A 44 -0.81 -6.78 -0.90
C VAL A 44 -0.08 -7.65 -1.90
N SER A 45 -0.49 -7.52 -3.16
CA SER A 45 0.09 -8.15 -4.33
C SER A 45 0.54 -7.07 -5.31
N ILE A 46 1.46 -7.42 -6.19
CA ILE A 46 2.10 -6.50 -7.12
C ILE A 46 1.92 -7.07 -8.51
N ASP A 47 1.47 -6.23 -9.44
CA ASP A 47 1.56 -6.50 -10.87
C ASP A 47 2.74 -5.70 -11.43
N GLU A 48 3.86 -6.38 -11.66
CA GLU A 48 5.08 -5.77 -12.18
C GLU A 48 4.94 -5.27 -13.62
N ARG A 49 4.07 -5.90 -14.43
CA ARG A 49 3.87 -5.52 -15.84
C ARG A 49 3.18 -4.15 -15.96
N THR A 50 2.31 -3.83 -15.01
CA THR A 50 1.55 -2.57 -14.99
C THR A 50 2.01 -1.62 -13.87
N ASN A 51 3.08 -1.98 -13.14
CA ASN A 51 3.57 -1.29 -11.95
C ASN A 51 2.44 -0.89 -10.98
N THR A 52 1.53 -1.85 -10.73
CA THR A 52 0.31 -1.61 -9.94
C THR A 52 0.34 -2.43 -8.66
N LEU A 53 -0.09 -1.82 -7.56
CA LEU A 53 -0.31 -2.47 -6.28
C LEU A 53 -1.78 -2.90 -6.18
N LEU A 54 -2.01 -4.18 -5.94
CA LEU A 54 -3.31 -4.71 -5.55
C LEU A 54 -3.32 -4.85 -4.04
N VAL A 55 -4.11 -4.03 -3.36
CA VAL A 55 -4.21 -4.02 -1.91
C VAL A 55 -5.60 -4.46 -1.52
N GLN A 56 -5.67 -5.46 -0.63
CA GLN A 56 -6.92 -5.94 -0.06
C GLN A 56 -6.88 -5.69 1.43
N ASP A 57 -7.68 -4.74 1.92
CA ASP A 57 -7.74 -4.40 3.33
C ASP A 57 -9.05 -3.68 3.68
N THR A 58 -9.20 -3.27 4.94
CA THR A 58 -10.27 -2.38 5.40
C THR A 58 -10.14 -0.99 4.79
N ALA A 59 -11.26 -0.28 4.66
CA ALA A 59 -11.29 1.05 4.04
C ALA A 59 -10.34 2.07 4.71
N GLU A 60 -10.16 1.98 6.02
CA GLU A 60 -9.23 2.84 6.77
C GLU A 60 -7.78 2.61 6.35
N LYS A 61 -7.35 1.34 6.27
CA LYS A 61 -6.00 0.98 5.84
C LYS A 61 -5.73 1.30 4.38
N LEU A 62 -6.71 1.09 3.51
CA LEU A 62 -6.60 1.47 2.10
C LEU A 62 -6.36 2.98 1.93
N ALA A 63 -7.05 3.81 2.72
CA ALA A 63 -6.83 5.26 2.71
C ALA A 63 -5.42 5.65 3.20
N ASP A 64 -4.91 4.99 4.24
CA ASP A 64 -3.54 5.21 4.73
C ASP A 64 -2.48 4.83 3.68
N ILE A 65 -2.65 3.65 3.07
CA ILE A 65 -1.74 3.13 2.04
C ILE A 65 -1.73 4.07 0.83
N ARG A 66 -2.90 4.53 0.38
CA ARG A 66 -3.00 5.47 -0.73
C ARG A 66 -2.30 6.80 -0.43
N ARG A 67 -2.41 7.31 0.80
CA ARG A 67 -1.68 8.52 1.24
C ARG A 67 -0.17 8.32 1.24
N LEU A 68 0.31 7.16 1.70
CA LEU A 68 1.73 6.81 1.66
C LEU A 68 2.25 6.74 0.21
N VAL A 69 1.56 5.98 -0.64
CA VAL A 69 1.96 5.81 -2.04
C VAL A 69 2.02 7.17 -2.73
N ASN A 70 1.00 8.01 -2.60
CA ASN A 70 1.00 9.35 -3.22
C ASN A 70 2.12 10.26 -2.70
N ARG A 71 2.58 10.09 -1.46
CA ARG A 71 3.68 10.88 -0.88
C ARG A 71 5.04 10.42 -1.39
N LEU A 72 5.20 9.12 -1.65
CA LEU A 72 6.46 8.51 -2.11
C LEU A 72 6.57 8.47 -3.64
N ASP A 73 5.45 8.43 -4.36
CA ASP A 73 5.37 8.43 -5.82
C ASP A 73 5.57 9.85 -6.39
N ILE A 74 6.72 10.46 -6.07
CA ILE A 74 7.12 11.77 -6.58
C ILE A 74 8.38 11.65 -7.45
N PRO A 75 8.53 12.46 -8.50
CA PRO A 75 9.72 12.44 -9.34
C PRO A 75 10.94 12.90 -8.54
N VAL A 76 12.00 12.09 -8.55
CA VAL A 76 13.30 12.50 -8.00
C VAL A 76 13.98 13.48 -8.95
N ARG A 77 14.54 14.57 -8.42
CA ARG A 77 15.33 15.52 -9.21
C ARG A 77 16.73 14.94 -9.41
N GLN A 78 17.08 14.60 -10.65
CA GLN A 78 18.46 14.23 -10.97
C GLN A 78 19.35 15.48 -10.89
N VAL A 79 20.37 15.44 -10.04
CA VAL A 79 21.45 16.44 -10.07
C VAL A 79 22.48 16.02 -11.11
N LEU A 80 22.80 16.94 -12.02
CA LEU A 80 23.88 16.78 -12.99
C LEU A 80 25.21 16.92 -12.24
N ILE A 81 26.14 15.99 -12.44
CA ILE A 81 27.54 16.10 -12.00
C ILE A 81 28.39 16.40 -13.22
#